data_AF-A0A558FQL0-F1
#
_entry.id   AF-A0A558FQL0-F1
#
_cell.length_a   1.000
_cell.length_b   1.000
_cell.length_c   1.000
_cell.angle_alpha   90.00
_cell.angle_beta   90.00
_cell.angle_gamma   90.00
#
_symmetry.space_group_name_H-M   'P 1'
#
loop_
_entity.id
_entity.type
_entity.pdbx_description
1 polymer ?
#
loop_
_entity_poly.entity_id
_entity_poly.type
_entity_poly.pdbx_seq_one_letter_code
_entity_poly.pdbx_strand_id
1 'polypeptide(L)'
;MELGAHIDHIKRACEHLDEPKLGSADGNYLLATLYEIENILRNSTLETPVTGQVVNFRKRLESDNFENGETIPEELSTELAQSATTWLHLIQRELNQEQRIPAENTGLLDPDKLLNSPEDLFGQYVWNWLDEQPRNDIIEACKTIIIGCSTSSVILSLRAVEYCLRDWYEYKNGHLDGGPWGFVLDQLMEEYTTEEKSNDTVLTQLSDLPPVLSNLYYLKEKRNEVNHPERSPDPQEARKTLMIVAATITDIFAEYRNGMMPDVSGIDVDINEDEDDLEDLIKKLIAELDEEDEEEDGLHESVLFSVTHELGIPESIVDECLQNLLYSGRIYEPTEDTIRAI
;
A
#
# COMPACT_ATOMS: atom_id res chain seq x y z
N MET A 1 -23.00 1.14 -2.99
CA MET A 1 -24.34 1.74 -2.76
C MET A 1 -24.89 2.40 -4.02
N GLU A 2 -24.01 2.85 -4.92
CA GLU A 2 -24.32 3.63 -6.12
C GLU A 2 -25.14 2.86 -7.18
N LEU A 3 -24.82 1.60 -7.48
CA LEU A 3 -25.55 0.80 -8.48
C LEU A 3 -27.06 0.78 -8.26
N GLY A 4 -27.49 0.55 -7.02
CA GLY A 4 -28.91 0.55 -6.66
C GLY A 4 -29.57 1.92 -6.84
N ALA A 5 -28.84 3.00 -6.55
CA ALA A 5 -29.33 4.36 -6.73
C ALA A 5 -29.51 4.71 -8.22
N HIS A 6 -28.59 4.29 -9.09
CA HIS A 6 -28.72 4.50 -10.54
C HIS A 6 -29.89 3.71 -11.14
N ILE A 7 -30.09 2.47 -10.72
CA ILE A 7 -31.24 1.67 -11.18
C ILE A 7 -32.57 2.28 -10.69
N ASP A 8 -32.62 2.73 -9.44
CA ASP A 8 -33.81 3.40 -8.89
C ASP A 8 -34.07 4.75 -9.56
N HIS A 9 -33.01 5.47 -9.95
CA HIS A 9 -33.11 6.70 -10.74
C HIS A 9 -33.80 6.45 -12.09
N ILE A 10 -33.37 5.43 -12.85
CA ILE A 10 -34.02 5.03 -14.11
C ILE A 10 -35.50 4.72 -13.88
N LYS A 11 -35.80 3.93 -12.85
CA LYS A 11 -37.17 3.56 -12.53
C LYS A 11 -38.05 4.79 -12.26
N ARG A 12 -37.61 5.69 -11.38
CA ARG A 12 -38.35 6.91 -11.06
C ARG A 12 -38.49 7.84 -12.27
N ALA A 13 -37.43 7.97 -13.08
CA ALA A 13 -37.47 8.80 -14.28
C ALA A 13 -38.51 8.28 -15.28
N CYS A 14 -38.61 6.97 -15.46
CA CYS A 14 -39.57 6.37 -16.39
C CYS A 14 -41.01 6.27 -15.84
N GLU A 15 -41.19 6.14 -14.51
CA GLU A 15 -42.52 5.96 -13.89
C GLU A 15 -43.18 7.28 -13.44
N HIS A 16 -42.41 8.34 -13.19
CA HIS A 16 -42.91 9.54 -12.50
C HIS A 16 -42.61 10.86 -13.21
N LEU A 17 -41.73 10.87 -14.21
CA LEU A 17 -41.55 12.06 -15.04
C LEU A 17 -42.46 11.93 -16.26
N ASP A 18 -43.25 12.97 -16.52
CA ASP A 18 -44.06 13.06 -17.73
C ASP A 18 -43.19 13.05 -19.01
N GLU A 19 -41.90 13.42 -18.88
CA GLU A 19 -40.94 13.50 -19.99
C GLU A 19 -39.54 12.99 -19.58
N PRO A 20 -39.29 11.67 -19.61
CA PRO A 20 -37.96 11.10 -19.43
C PRO A 20 -37.05 11.50 -20.60
N LYS A 21 -36.10 12.39 -20.33
CA LYS A 21 -35.19 12.90 -21.37
C LYS A 21 -34.01 11.96 -21.57
N LEU A 22 -33.80 11.56 -22.81
CA LEU A 22 -32.52 11.06 -23.28
C LEU A 22 -31.58 12.25 -23.40
N GLY A 23 -30.36 12.14 -22.89
CA GLY A 23 -29.35 13.16 -23.07
C GLY A 23 -27.98 12.55 -23.22
N SER A 24 -26.98 13.40 -23.39
CA SER A 24 -25.58 13.00 -23.56
C SER A 24 -25.07 12.18 -22.38
N ALA A 25 -23.97 11.45 -22.60
CA ALA A 25 -23.25 10.72 -21.57
C ALA A 25 -22.84 11.61 -20.36
N ASP A 26 -22.76 12.92 -20.55
CA ASP A 26 -22.52 13.90 -19.49
C ASP A 26 -23.84 14.46 -18.94
N GLY A 27 -24.24 14.02 -17.73
CA GLY A 27 -25.36 14.60 -16.96
C GLY A 27 -26.31 13.59 -16.29
N ASN A 28 -27.40 14.09 -15.67
CA ASN A 28 -28.43 13.26 -15.01
C ASN A 28 -29.43 12.61 -16.00
N TYR A 29 -28.96 12.23 -17.19
CA TYR A 29 -29.80 11.65 -18.23
C TYR A 29 -29.84 10.12 -18.15
N LEU A 30 -30.85 9.53 -18.79
CA LEU A 30 -31.03 8.07 -18.81
C LEU A 30 -29.82 7.36 -19.43
N LEU A 31 -29.26 7.89 -20.51
CA LEU A 31 -28.13 7.27 -21.20
C LEU A 31 -26.86 7.30 -20.34
N ALA A 32 -26.53 8.45 -19.74
CA ALA A 32 -25.45 8.58 -18.77
C ALA A 32 -25.61 7.60 -17.60
N THR A 33 -26.82 7.49 -17.05
CA THR A 33 -27.11 6.54 -15.97
C THR A 33 -26.88 5.08 -16.41
N LEU A 34 -27.25 4.71 -17.65
CA LEU A 34 -26.99 3.38 -18.20
C LEU A 34 -25.48 3.10 -18.40
N TYR A 35 -24.70 4.11 -18.80
CA TYR A 35 -23.24 4.01 -18.86
C TYR A 35 -22.62 3.79 -17.48
N GLU A 36 -23.06 4.53 -16.47
CA GLU A 36 -22.59 4.34 -15.09
C GLU A 36 -22.93 2.95 -14.56
N ILE A 37 -24.16 2.46 -14.80
CA ILE A 37 -24.55 1.09 -14.45
C ILE A 37 -23.65 0.07 -15.18
N GLU A 38 -23.41 0.24 -16.47
CA GLU A 38 -22.50 -0.64 -17.23
C GLU A 38 -21.09 -0.63 -16.64
N ASN A 39 -20.52 0.55 -16.35
CA ASN A 39 -19.18 0.70 -15.79
C ASN A 39 -19.07 0.03 -14.42
N ILE A 40 -20.02 0.30 -13.52
CA ILE A 40 -20.05 -0.32 -12.19
C ILE A 40 -20.14 -1.85 -12.33
N LEU A 41 -21.01 -2.36 -13.20
CA LEU A 41 -21.18 -3.80 -13.39
C LEU A 41 -19.94 -4.47 -14.01
N ARG A 42 -19.26 -3.81 -14.96
CA ARG A 42 -18.02 -4.32 -15.57
C ARG A 42 -16.83 -4.33 -14.62
N ASN A 43 -16.75 -3.32 -13.75
CA ASN A 43 -15.68 -3.20 -12.76
C ASN A 43 -15.97 -4.04 -11.51
N SER A 44 -17.20 -4.50 -11.33
CA SER A 44 -17.56 -5.44 -10.27
C SER A 44 -17.17 -6.87 -10.63
N THR A 45 -16.86 -7.69 -9.63
CA THR A 45 -16.68 -9.15 -9.76
C THR A 45 -18.02 -9.91 -9.90
N LEU A 46 -19.14 -9.20 -10.11
CA LEU A 46 -20.46 -9.79 -10.21
C LEU A 46 -20.66 -10.42 -11.59
N GLU A 47 -20.65 -11.75 -11.67
CA GLU A 47 -21.04 -12.49 -12.87
C GLU A 47 -22.56 -12.44 -13.07
N THR A 48 -23.07 -11.31 -13.56
CA THR A 48 -24.51 -11.12 -13.77
C THR A 48 -24.88 -11.00 -15.25
N PRO A 49 -26.00 -11.64 -15.69
CA PRO A 49 -26.52 -11.42 -17.04
C PRO A 49 -27.00 -9.98 -17.25
N VAL A 50 -27.15 -9.20 -16.17
CA VAL A 50 -27.62 -7.81 -16.22
C VAL A 50 -26.69 -6.92 -17.04
N THR A 51 -25.36 -7.13 -16.98
CA THR A 51 -24.40 -6.34 -17.78
C THR A 51 -24.73 -6.43 -19.27
N GLY A 52 -25.00 -7.63 -19.78
CA GLY A 52 -25.39 -7.82 -21.18
C GLY A 52 -26.75 -7.19 -21.51
N GLN A 53 -27.71 -7.25 -20.59
CA GLN A 53 -29.03 -6.63 -20.78
C GLN A 53 -28.95 -5.10 -20.83
N VAL A 54 -28.20 -4.48 -19.90
CA VAL A 54 -27.97 -3.03 -19.85
C VAL A 54 -27.28 -2.56 -21.14
N VAL A 55 -26.21 -3.25 -21.57
CA VAL A 55 -25.49 -2.94 -22.81
C VAL A 55 -26.40 -3.03 -24.03
N ASN A 56 -27.22 -4.07 -24.12
CA ASN A 56 -28.13 -4.25 -25.26
C ASN A 56 -29.21 -3.16 -25.29
N PHE A 57 -29.77 -2.79 -24.13
CA PHE A 57 -30.76 -1.73 -24.05
C PHE A 57 -30.15 -0.37 -24.41
N ARG A 58 -28.96 -0.07 -23.89
CA ARG A 58 -28.21 1.15 -24.22
C ARG A 58 -27.95 1.27 -25.72
N LYS A 59 -27.41 0.22 -26.33
CA LYS A 59 -27.14 0.21 -27.79
C LYS A 59 -28.39 0.41 -28.63
N ARG A 60 -29.55 -0.11 -28.19
CA ARG A 60 -30.83 0.11 -28.86
C ARG A 60 -31.23 1.58 -28.81
N LEU A 61 -31.15 2.22 -27.63
CA LEU A 61 -31.42 3.66 -27.49
C LEU A 61 -30.48 4.51 -28.34
N GLU A 62 -29.20 4.13 -28.45
CA GLU A 62 -28.24 4.81 -29.31
C GLU A 62 -28.55 4.64 -30.80
N SER A 63 -29.03 3.45 -31.21
CA SER A 63 -29.34 3.17 -32.62
C SER A 63 -30.57 3.93 -33.15
N ASP A 64 -31.45 4.34 -32.25
CA ASP A 64 -32.68 5.07 -32.60
C ASP A 64 -32.41 6.57 -32.92
N ASN A 65 -31.16 7.03 -32.79
CA ASN A 65 -30.69 8.38 -33.17
C ASN A 65 -31.48 9.55 -32.55
N PHE A 66 -31.86 9.42 -31.27
CA PHE A 66 -32.49 10.52 -30.53
C PHE A 66 -31.58 11.74 -30.44
N GLU A 67 -32.16 12.94 -30.56
CA GLU A 67 -31.44 14.20 -30.32
C GLU A 67 -31.14 14.38 -28.82
N ASN A 68 -30.09 15.13 -28.51
CA ASN A 68 -29.72 15.37 -27.12
C ASN A 68 -30.82 16.18 -26.40
N GLY A 69 -31.39 15.63 -25.33
CA GLY A 69 -32.50 16.22 -24.58
C GLY A 69 -33.89 15.77 -25.05
N GLU A 70 -33.98 14.89 -26.05
CA GLU A 70 -35.24 14.37 -26.58
C GLU A 70 -35.91 13.42 -25.58
N THR A 71 -37.24 13.51 -25.47
CA THR A 71 -38.03 12.63 -24.61
C THR A 71 -38.18 11.26 -25.27
N ILE A 72 -37.90 10.19 -24.54
CA ILE A 72 -38.09 8.84 -25.09
C ILE A 72 -39.58 8.50 -25.25
N PRO A 73 -39.96 7.71 -26.27
CA PRO A 73 -41.32 7.19 -26.42
C PRO A 73 -41.81 6.45 -25.17
N GLU A 74 -43.10 6.60 -24.85
CA GLU A 74 -43.74 5.98 -23.67
C GLU A 74 -43.55 4.45 -23.63
N GLU A 75 -43.59 3.79 -24.79
CA GLU A 75 -43.34 2.34 -24.92
C GLU A 75 -41.93 1.97 -24.46
N LEU A 76 -40.91 2.70 -24.94
CA LEU A 76 -39.51 2.49 -24.54
C LEU A 76 -39.26 2.84 -23.08
N SER A 77 -39.91 3.90 -22.57
CA SER A 77 -39.86 4.27 -21.16
C SER A 77 -40.41 3.16 -20.27
N THR A 78 -41.57 2.61 -20.64
CA THR A 78 -42.22 1.51 -19.92
C THR A 78 -41.35 0.25 -19.96
N GLU A 79 -40.77 -0.08 -21.11
CA GLU A 79 -39.87 -1.21 -21.27
C GLU A 79 -38.59 -1.06 -20.42
N LEU A 80 -38.02 0.14 -20.38
CA LEU A 80 -36.84 0.46 -19.58
C LEU A 80 -37.14 0.36 -18.08
N ALA A 81 -38.30 0.86 -17.61
CA ALA A 81 -38.72 0.73 -16.21
C ALA A 81 -38.88 -0.75 -15.78
N GLN A 82 -39.49 -1.57 -16.64
CA GLN A 82 -39.64 -3.02 -16.42
C GLN A 82 -38.28 -3.72 -16.41
N SER A 83 -37.39 -3.34 -17.33
CA SER A 83 -36.02 -3.87 -17.41
C SER A 83 -35.22 -3.51 -16.15
N ALA A 84 -35.27 -2.24 -15.71
CA ALA A 84 -34.63 -1.78 -14.48
C ALA A 84 -35.12 -2.55 -13.23
N THR A 85 -36.43 -2.81 -13.14
CA THR A 85 -37.00 -3.64 -12.06
C THR A 85 -36.46 -5.08 -12.12
N THR A 86 -36.36 -5.65 -13.33
CA THR A 86 -35.81 -7.00 -13.53
C THR A 86 -34.33 -7.04 -13.17
N TRP A 87 -33.54 -6.05 -13.58
CA TRP A 87 -32.13 -5.91 -13.25
C TRP A 87 -31.92 -5.83 -11.75
N LEU A 88 -32.71 -5.01 -11.06
CA LEU A 88 -32.66 -4.89 -9.61
C LEU A 88 -32.91 -6.24 -8.93
N HIS A 89 -33.92 -6.99 -9.37
CA HIS A 89 -34.21 -8.31 -8.81
C HIS A 89 -33.12 -9.34 -9.09
N LEU A 90 -32.54 -9.35 -10.30
CA LEU A 90 -31.43 -10.23 -10.64
C LEU A 90 -30.20 -9.89 -9.80
N ILE A 91 -29.79 -8.62 -9.75
CA ILE A 91 -28.68 -8.17 -8.91
C ILE A 91 -28.95 -8.54 -7.44
N GLN A 92 -30.12 -8.21 -6.89
CA GLN A 92 -30.46 -8.58 -5.51
C GLN A 92 -30.37 -10.09 -5.27
N ARG A 93 -30.80 -10.92 -6.22
CA ARG A 93 -30.69 -12.36 -6.11
C ARG A 93 -29.24 -12.81 -6.07
N GLU A 94 -28.39 -12.31 -6.96
CA GLU A 94 -26.95 -12.62 -6.96
C GLU A 94 -26.30 -12.13 -5.66
N LEU A 95 -26.58 -10.90 -5.22
CA LEU A 95 -26.08 -10.34 -3.96
C LEU A 95 -26.54 -11.13 -2.73
N ASN A 96 -27.74 -11.73 -2.77
CA ASN A 96 -28.24 -12.59 -1.71
C ASN A 96 -27.63 -13.99 -1.72
N GLN A 97 -27.01 -14.40 -2.83
CA GLN A 97 -26.25 -15.65 -2.94
C GLN A 97 -24.78 -15.46 -2.55
N GLU A 98 -24.26 -14.23 -2.62
CA GLU A 98 -22.94 -13.89 -2.09
C GLU A 98 -22.89 -14.00 -0.56
N GLN A 99 -21.87 -14.72 -0.07
CA GLN A 99 -21.52 -14.66 1.34
C GLN A 99 -20.57 -13.47 1.57
N ARG A 100 -21.10 -12.41 2.19
CA ARG A 100 -20.32 -11.22 2.55
C ARG A 100 -19.75 -11.37 3.95
N ILE A 101 -18.45 -11.18 4.07
CA ILE A 101 -17.79 -11.07 5.38
C ILE A 101 -17.78 -9.58 5.73
N PRO A 102 -18.43 -9.15 6.82
CA PRO A 102 -18.40 -7.75 7.21
C PRO A 102 -16.96 -7.35 7.55
N ALA A 103 -16.50 -6.23 7.01
CA ALA A 103 -15.24 -5.63 7.40
C ALA A 103 -15.34 -5.13 8.85
N GLU A 104 -14.42 -5.55 9.71
CA GLU A 104 -14.39 -5.05 11.09
C GLU A 104 -13.79 -3.64 11.16
N ASN A 105 -14.64 -2.62 11.29
CA ASN A 105 -14.20 -1.27 11.59
C ASN A 105 -14.26 -0.99 13.09
N THR A 106 -13.10 -0.92 13.74
CA THR A 106 -12.97 -0.60 15.18
C THR A 106 -12.37 0.79 15.44
N GLY A 107 -12.10 1.56 14.38
CA GLY A 107 -11.60 2.93 14.45
C GLY A 107 -10.09 3.10 14.67
N LEU A 108 -9.33 2.02 14.94
CA LEU A 108 -7.87 2.12 15.07
C LEU A 108 -7.16 2.15 13.71
N LEU A 109 -7.65 1.38 12.75
CA LEU A 109 -7.14 1.31 11.38
C LEU A 109 -8.31 1.42 10.42
N ASP A 110 -8.10 2.16 9.33
CA ASP A 110 -9.07 2.31 8.26
C ASP A 110 -9.08 1.05 7.38
N PRO A 111 -10.18 0.27 7.35
CA PRO A 111 -10.26 -0.94 6.53
C PRO A 111 -10.04 -0.67 5.04
N ASP A 112 -10.46 0.49 4.54
CA ASP A 112 -10.31 0.80 3.11
C ASP A 112 -8.84 1.03 2.76
N LYS A 113 -8.08 1.70 3.63
CA LYS A 113 -6.63 1.83 3.48
C LYS A 113 -5.92 0.49 3.57
N LEU A 114 -6.26 -0.33 4.57
CA LEU A 114 -5.63 -1.65 4.72
C LEU A 114 -5.87 -2.59 3.53
N LEU A 115 -7.02 -2.50 2.85
CA LEU A 115 -7.31 -3.31 1.66
C LEU A 115 -6.61 -2.82 0.40
N ASN A 116 -6.60 -1.49 0.20
CA ASN A 116 -6.24 -0.90 -1.10
C ASN A 116 -4.84 -0.28 -1.11
N SER A 117 -4.33 0.11 0.05
CA SER A 117 -3.05 0.81 0.22
C SER A 117 -2.31 0.33 1.49
N PRO A 118 -1.98 -0.97 1.62
CA PRO A 118 -1.22 -1.49 2.77
C PRO A 118 0.17 -0.83 2.93
N GLU A 119 0.73 -0.26 1.86
CA GLU A 119 1.95 0.54 1.87
C GLU A 119 1.86 1.77 2.77
N ASP A 120 0.66 2.33 3.01
CA ASP A 120 0.44 3.48 3.90
C ASP A 120 0.82 3.19 5.38
N LEU A 121 1.08 1.93 5.72
CA LEU A 121 1.62 1.55 7.04
C LEU A 121 3.09 1.98 7.22
N PHE A 122 3.77 2.34 6.14
CA PHE A 122 5.20 2.61 6.10
C PHE A 122 5.50 3.92 5.37
N GLY A 123 6.72 4.45 5.57
CA GLY A 123 7.30 5.40 4.64
C GLY A 123 7.60 4.73 3.29
N GLN A 124 7.58 5.49 2.19
CA GLN A 124 7.77 4.96 0.83
C GLN A 124 9.08 4.18 0.69
N TYR A 125 10.17 4.66 1.29
CA TYR A 125 11.47 4.00 1.28
C TYR A 125 11.45 2.65 1.99
N VAL A 126 10.84 2.59 3.19
CA VAL A 126 10.71 1.34 3.95
C VAL A 126 9.91 0.31 3.16
N TRP A 127 8.81 0.72 2.53
CA TRP A 127 7.99 -0.17 1.72
C TRP A 127 8.74 -0.71 0.50
N ASN A 128 9.49 0.15 -0.19
CA ASN A 128 10.27 -0.23 -1.36
C ASN A 128 11.44 -1.15 -1.02
N TRP A 129 12.04 -0.97 0.16
CA TRP A 129 13.10 -1.84 0.69
C TRP A 129 12.61 -3.26 1.00
N LEU A 130 11.35 -3.44 1.38
CA LEU A 130 10.81 -4.77 1.66
C LEU A 130 10.83 -5.68 0.44
N ASP A 131 11.49 -6.83 0.56
CA ASP A 131 11.43 -7.91 -0.41
C ASP A 131 9.99 -8.41 -0.66
N GLU A 132 9.80 -9.13 -1.77
CA GLU A 132 8.49 -9.66 -2.17
C GLU A 132 7.81 -10.47 -1.06
N GLN A 133 8.56 -11.30 -0.33
CA GLN A 133 8.01 -12.16 0.72
C GLN A 133 7.44 -11.36 1.91
N PRO A 134 8.21 -10.54 2.65
CA PRO A 134 7.67 -9.76 3.77
C PRO A 134 6.59 -8.77 3.31
N ARG A 135 6.71 -8.21 2.09
CA ARG A 135 5.69 -7.34 1.51
C ARG A 135 4.35 -8.07 1.34
N ASN A 136 4.38 -9.26 0.74
CA ASN A 136 3.18 -10.10 0.59
C ASN A 136 2.59 -10.53 1.95
N ASP A 137 3.44 -10.78 2.94
CA ASP A 137 2.99 -11.13 4.30
C ASP A 137 2.22 -9.98 4.96
N ILE A 138 2.70 -8.74 4.83
CA ILE A 138 1.97 -7.56 5.32
C ILE A 138 0.64 -7.39 4.57
N ILE A 139 0.64 -7.51 3.24
CA ILE A 139 -0.58 -7.39 2.42
C ILE A 139 -1.64 -8.39 2.90
N GLU A 140 -1.26 -9.65 3.09
CA GLU A 140 -2.16 -10.69 3.57
C GLU A 140 -2.54 -10.50 5.06
N ALA A 141 -1.64 -9.96 5.89
CA ALA A 141 -1.95 -9.59 7.27
C ALA A 141 -3.05 -8.51 7.34
N CYS A 142 -2.99 -7.53 6.44
CA CYS A 142 -3.99 -6.46 6.29
C CYS A 142 -5.34 -6.99 5.78
N LYS A 143 -5.35 -7.93 4.84
CA LYS A 143 -6.60 -8.56 4.40
C LYS A 143 -7.24 -9.41 5.50
N THR A 144 -6.44 -10.23 6.17
CA THR A 144 -6.93 -11.18 7.19
C THR A 144 -7.47 -10.48 8.43
N ILE A 145 -6.90 -9.34 8.82
CA ILE A 145 -7.43 -8.59 9.98
C ILE A 145 -8.82 -8.01 9.73
N ILE A 146 -9.10 -7.62 8.48
CA ILE A 146 -10.36 -6.97 8.10
C ILE A 146 -11.52 -7.97 8.10
N ILE A 147 -11.24 -9.22 7.72
CA ILE A 147 -12.21 -10.32 7.74
C ILE A 147 -12.33 -10.99 9.12
N GLY A 148 -11.69 -10.44 10.16
CA GLY A 148 -11.77 -10.94 11.54
C GLY A 148 -10.89 -12.16 11.82
N CYS A 149 -9.87 -12.44 11.00
CA CYS A 149 -8.92 -13.53 11.21
C CYS A 149 -7.69 -13.05 11.99
N SER A 150 -7.88 -12.68 13.26
CA SER A 150 -6.85 -12.12 14.16
C SER A 150 -5.58 -12.96 14.22
N THR A 151 -5.70 -14.28 14.41
CA THR A 151 -4.55 -15.20 14.49
C THR A 151 -3.72 -15.18 13.21
N SER A 152 -4.37 -15.22 12.05
CA SER A 152 -3.70 -15.19 10.74
C SER A 152 -2.95 -13.88 10.55
N SER A 153 -3.59 -12.75 10.87
CA SER A 153 -2.95 -11.44 10.77
C SER A 153 -1.70 -11.33 11.64
N VAL A 154 -1.78 -11.80 12.89
CA VAL A 154 -0.61 -11.80 13.80
C VAL A 154 0.50 -12.71 13.27
N ILE A 155 0.19 -13.92 12.81
CA ILE A 155 1.21 -14.86 12.29
C ILE A 155 1.91 -14.27 11.06
N LEU A 156 1.15 -13.71 10.12
CA LEU A 156 1.70 -13.10 8.90
C LEU A 156 2.56 -11.88 9.23
N SER A 157 2.09 -11.01 10.13
CA SER A 157 2.88 -9.86 10.60
C SER A 157 4.19 -10.30 11.25
N LEU A 158 4.15 -11.32 12.12
CA LEU A 158 5.34 -11.87 12.78
C LEU A 158 6.31 -12.54 11.80
N ARG A 159 5.79 -13.12 10.70
CA ARG A 159 6.64 -13.70 9.64
C ARG A 159 7.35 -12.61 8.83
N ALA A 160 6.66 -11.51 8.53
CA ALA A 160 7.25 -10.37 7.83
C ALA A 160 8.42 -9.74 8.63
N VAL A 161 8.20 -9.44 9.92
CA VAL A 161 9.27 -8.87 10.76
C VAL A 161 10.40 -9.88 11.00
N GLU A 162 10.09 -11.19 11.06
CA GLU A 162 11.13 -12.21 11.16
C GLU A 162 12.07 -12.21 9.97
N TYR A 163 11.52 -12.09 8.77
CA TYR A 163 12.31 -12.00 7.55
C TYR A 163 13.27 -10.81 7.62
N CYS A 164 12.74 -9.62 7.93
CA CYS A 164 13.52 -8.39 8.00
C CYS A 164 14.62 -8.45 9.06
N LEU A 165 14.36 -9.05 10.22
CA LEU A 165 15.35 -9.20 11.29
C LEU A 165 16.47 -10.16 10.93
N ARG A 166 16.17 -11.24 10.20
CA ARG A 166 17.20 -12.16 9.72
C ARG A 166 18.09 -11.48 8.72
N ASP A 167 17.51 -10.79 7.74
CA ASP A 167 18.28 -10.06 6.73
C ASP A 167 19.19 -9.01 7.36
N TRP A 168 18.65 -8.20 8.27
CA TRP A 168 19.43 -7.22 9.03
C TRP A 168 20.56 -7.84 9.85
N TYR A 169 20.31 -8.94 10.55
CA TYR A 169 21.36 -9.61 11.31
C TYR A 169 22.42 -10.21 10.40
N GLU A 170 22.01 -10.89 9.33
CA GLU A 170 22.95 -11.49 8.36
C GLU A 170 23.86 -10.43 7.74
N TYR A 171 23.32 -9.24 7.51
CA TYR A 171 24.07 -8.08 7.09
C TYR A 171 25.08 -7.59 8.14
N LYS A 172 24.68 -7.43 9.41
CA LYS A 172 25.54 -6.88 10.49
C LYS A 172 26.60 -7.87 11.00
N ASN A 173 26.19 -9.10 11.27
CA ASN A 173 26.94 -10.07 12.07
C ASN A 173 27.36 -11.32 11.28
N GLY A 174 26.97 -11.39 10.00
CA GLY A 174 27.18 -12.56 9.15
C GLY A 174 26.14 -13.66 9.37
N HIS A 175 26.41 -14.84 8.83
CA HIS A 175 25.39 -15.89 8.68
C HIS A 175 24.80 -16.38 10.02
N LEU A 176 23.46 -16.37 10.11
CA LEU A 176 22.72 -17.08 11.15
C LEU A 176 22.66 -18.57 10.79
N ASP A 177 23.04 -19.43 11.73
CA ASP A 177 22.65 -20.84 11.63
C ASP A 177 21.12 -20.92 11.54
N GLY A 178 20.61 -21.66 10.55
CA GLY A 178 19.19 -21.75 10.16
C GLY A 178 18.22 -22.34 11.21
N GLY A 179 18.23 -21.80 12.42
CA GLY A 179 17.39 -22.19 13.54
C GLY A 179 16.01 -21.54 13.52
N PRO A 180 15.07 -22.07 14.32
CA PRO A 180 13.75 -21.46 14.51
C PRO A 180 13.87 -20.03 15.03
N TRP A 181 12.92 -19.15 14.72
CA TRP A 181 12.86 -17.78 15.23
C TRP A 181 13.22 -17.55 16.70
N GLY A 182 12.71 -18.42 17.59
CA GLY A 182 12.98 -18.29 19.02
C GLY A 182 14.49 -18.29 19.28
N PHE A 183 15.24 -19.09 18.53
CA PHE A 183 16.69 -19.16 18.58
C PHE A 183 17.36 -17.89 18.05
N VAL A 184 16.89 -17.32 16.93
CA VAL A 184 17.42 -16.05 16.39
C VAL A 184 17.19 -14.92 17.37
N LEU A 185 15.99 -14.83 17.96
CA LEU A 185 15.70 -13.84 18.99
C LEU A 185 16.51 -14.08 20.26
N ASP A 186 16.72 -15.33 20.65
CA ASP A 186 17.54 -15.65 21.81
C ASP A 186 19.00 -15.24 21.60
N GLN A 187 19.56 -15.51 20.42
CA GLN A 187 20.89 -15.06 20.02
C GLN A 187 20.99 -13.53 20.00
N LEU A 188 20.02 -12.85 19.39
CA LEU A 188 19.93 -11.40 19.37
C LEU A 188 19.82 -10.81 20.77
N MET A 189 19.01 -11.40 21.65
CA MET A 189 18.92 -10.93 23.03
C MET A 189 20.23 -11.20 23.78
N GLU A 190 20.85 -12.37 23.63
CA GLU A 190 22.08 -12.76 24.31
C GLU A 190 23.28 -11.91 23.90
N GLU A 191 23.43 -11.61 22.61
CA GLU A 191 24.52 -10.78 22.09
C GLU A 191 24.48 -9.34 22.65
N TYR A 192 23.26 -8.79 22.82
CA TYR A 192 23.07 -7.44 23.33
C TYR A 192 22.85 -7.38 24.85
N THR A 193 22.67 -8.52 25.54
CA THR A 193 22.68 -8.61 27.01
C THR A 193 24.03 -9.12 27.51
N THR A 194 24.99 -8.20 27.66
CA THR A 194 26.32 -8.50 28.23
C THR A 194 26.21 -9.07 29.66
N GLU A 195 27.05 -10.07 29.99
CA GLU A 195 27.10 -10.75 31.31
C GLU A 195 27.22 -9.78 32.51
N GLU A 196 27.83 -8.60 32.32
CA GLU A 196 27.97 -7.55 33.34
C GLU A 196 26.62 -6.93 33.77
N LYS A 197 25.59 -6.96 32.92
CA LYS A 197 24.25 -6.42 33.23
C LYS A 197 23.31 -7.45 33.85
N SER A 198 23.75 -8.68 34.10
CA SER A 198 22.90 -9.77 34.62
C SER A 198 22.30 -9.54 36.02
N ASN A 199 22.75 -8.51 36.74
CA ASN A 199 22.19 -8.09 38.04
C ASN A 199 21.14 -6.97 37.95
N ASP A 200 20.91 -6.40 36.77
CA ASP A 200 19.92 -5.35 36.56
C ASP A 200 18.52 -5.91 36.28
N THR A 201 17.48 -5.14 36.60
CA THR A 201 16.11 -5.55 36.28
C THR A 201 15.89 -5.61 34.77
N VAL A 202 15.03 -6.52 34.30
CA VAL A 202 14.68 -6.67 32.86
C VAL A 202 14.37 -5.31 32.21
N LEU A 203 13.74 -4.39 32.95
CA LEU A 203 13.39 -3.06 32.48
C LEU A 203 14.61 -2.15 32.21
N THR A 204 15.70 -2.31 32.99
CA THR A 204 16.94 -1.53 32.87
C THR A 204 17.86 -2.11 31.78
N GLN A 205 17.78 -3.43 31.55
CA GLN A 205 18.48 -4.07 30.44
C GLN A 205 17.88 -3.64 29.10
N LEU A 206 16.55 -3.48 29.03
CA LEU A 206 15.84 -3.06 27.82
C LEU A 206 16.06 -1.59 27.44
N SER A 207 16.47 -0.70 28.37
CA SER A 207 16.64 0.73 28.08
C SER A 207 17.90 1.06 27.28
N ASP A 208 18.88 0.17 27.29
CA ASP A 208 20.16 0.35 26.58
C ASP A 208 20.19 -0.41 25.24
N LEU A 209 19.13 -1.11 24.89
CA LEU A 209 19.06 -1.84 23.63
C LEU A 209 18.67 -0.88 22.48
N PRO A 210 19.15 -1.14 21.24
CA PRO A 210 18.63 -0.47 20.05
C PRO A 210 17.09 -0.51 20.03
N PRO A 211 16.42 0.55 19.54
CA PRO A 211 14.96 0.62 19.46
C PRO A 211 14.33 -0.64 18.83
N VAL A 212 15.00 -1.19 17.80
CA VAL A 212 14.66 -2.47 17.15
C VAL A 212 14.45 -3.61 18.14
N LEU A 213 15.29 -3.69 19.18
CA LEU A 213 15.25 -4.79 20.15
C LEU A 213 14.20 -4.58 21.25
N SER A 214 13.72 -3.34 21.45
CA SER A 214 12.74 -3.01 22.50
C SER A 214 11.40 -3.74 22.30
N ASN A 215 11.02 -3.97 21.04
CA ASN A 215 9.80 -4.67 20.66
C ASN A 215 9.98 -6.19 20.56
N LEU A 216 11.21 -6.71 20.48
CA LEU A 216 11.46 -8.14 20.25
C LEU A 216 10.92 -9.03 21.35
N TYR A 217 11.01 -8.59 22.62
CA TYR A 217 10.45 -9.35 23.73
C TYR A 217 8.94 -9.53 23.57
N TYR A 218 8.22 -8.45 23.21
CA TYR A 218 6.79 -8.51 22.93
C TYR A 218 6.47 -9.44 21.75
N LEU A 219 7.21 -9.32 20.64
CA LEU A 219 7.00 -10.12 19.44
C LEU A 219 7.28 -11.61 19.68
N LYS A 220 8.28 -11.93 20.51
CA LYS A 220 8.57 -13.29 20.96
C LYS A 220 7.42 -13.90 21.75
N GLU A 221 6.96 -13.18 22.77
CA GLU A 221 5.85 -13.62 23.61
C GLU A 221 4.57 -13.80 22.79
N LYS A 222 4.29 -12.87 21.86
CA LYS A 222 3.13 -12.98 20.97
C LYS A 222 3.23 -14.15 20.01
N ARG A 223 4.41 -14.46 19.47
CA ARG A 223 4.61 -15.67 18.66
C ARG A 223 4.32 -16.94 19.45
N ASN A 224 4.84 -17.03 20.68
CA ASN A 224 4.59 -18.18 21.54
C ASN A 224 3.09 -18.30 21.82
N GLU A 225 2.44 -17.18 22.15
CA GLU A 225 1.00 -17.12 22.39
C GLU A 225 0.17 -17.64 21.21
N VAL A 226 0.38 -17.13 19.99
CA VAL A 226 -0.43 -17.53 18.82
C VAL A 226 -0.16 -18.95 18.33
N ASN A 227 0.96 -19.55 18.71
CA ASN A 227 1.25 -20.96 18.44
C ASN A 227 0.58 -21.92 19.42
N HIS A 228 0.03 -21.43 20.53
CA HIS A 228 -0.72 -22.26 21.47
C HIS A 228 -2.18 -22.42 20.99
N PRO A 229 -2.69 -23.65 20.84
CA PRO A 229 -4.03 -23.90 20.30
C PRO A 229 -5.16 -23.36 21.17
N GLU A 230 -4.90 -23.10 22.45
CA GLU A 230 -5.87 -22.58 23.42
C GLU A 230 -5.85 -21.05 23.54
N ARG A 231 -4.93 -20.37 22.85
CA ARG A 231 -4.81 -18.91 22.87
C ARG A 231 -5.02 -18.36 21.48
N SER A 232 -5.73 -17.25 21.39
CA SER A 232 -5.95 -16.54 20.13
C SER A 232 -6.04 -15.06 20.42
N PRO A 233 -5.36 -14.23 19.62
CA PRO A 233 -5.39 -12.79 19.82
C PRO A 233 -6.79 -12.27 19.52
N ASP A 234 -7.25 -11.33 20.32
CA ASP A 234 -8.47 -10.61 19.97
C ASP A 234 -8.21 -9.63 18.80
N PRO A 235 -9.26 -9.10 18.15
CA PRO A 235 -9.08 -8.18 17.04
C PRO A 235 -8.31 -6.89 17.38
N GLN A 236 -8.33 -6.41 18.63
CA GLN A 236 -7.57 -5.23 19.03
C GLN A 236 -6.09 -5.58 19.18
N GLU A 237 -5.78 -6.73 19.77
CA GLU A 237 -4.41 -7.25 19.89
C GLU A 237 -3.77 -7.50 18.53
N ALA A 238 -4.52 -8.03 17.55
CA ALA A 238 -4.02 -8.21 16.20
C ALA A 238 -3.63 -6.88 15.56
N ARG A 239 -4.48 -5.84 15.68
CA ARG A 239 -4.20 -4.52 15.10
C ARG A 239 -3.00 -3.86 15.76
N LYS A 240 -2.93 -3.94 17.09
CA LYS A 240 -1.77 -3.45 17.85
C LYS A 240 -0.49 -4.17 17.42
N THR A 241 -0.56 -5.49 17.21
CA THR A 241 0.60 -6.27 16.78
C THR A 241 1.04 -5.91 15.37
N LEU A 242 0.12 -5.71 14.42
CA LEU A 242 0.43 -5.22 13.08
C LEU A 242 1.16 -3.86 13.14
N MET A 243 0.68 -2.92 13.96
CA MET A 243 1.32 -1.62 14.13
C MET A 243 2.72 -1.70 14.77
N ILE A 244 2.87 -2.55 15.79
CA ILE A 244 4.19 -2.79 16.41
C ILE A 244 5.16 -3.41 15.40
N VAL A 245 4.68 -4.34 14.58
CA VAL A 245 5.46 -4.96 13.50
C VAL A 245 5.88 -3.90 12.47
N ALA A 246 4.96 -3.06 12.02
CA ALA A 246 5.27 -2.01 11.04
C ALA A 246 6.32 -1.02 11.57
N ALA A 247 6.17 -0.60 12.84
CA ALA A 247 7.15 0.23 13.52
C ALA A 247 8.52 -0.47 13.64
N THR A 248 8.53 -1.75 14.05
CA THR A 248 9.78 -2.52 14.20
C THR A 248 10.50 -2.70 12.87
N ILE A 249 9.77 -2.95 11.78
CA ILE A 249 10.34 -3.02 10.42
C ILE A 249 10.96 -1.67 10.02
N THR A 250 10.30 -0.57 10.36
CA THR A 250 10.82 0.78 10.10
C THR A 250 12.10 1.04 10.91
N ASP A 251 12.14 0.63 12.18
CA ASP A 251 13.34 0.73 13.02
C ASP A 251 14.49 -0.14 12.45
N ILE A 252 14.19 -1.34 11.95
CA ILE A 252 15.19 -2.24 11.34
C ILE A 252 15.77 -1.57 10.09
N PHE A 253 14.94 -0.98 9.25
CA PHE A 253 15.39 -0.26 8.07
C PHE A 253 16.31 0.91 8.45
N ALA A 254 15.97 1.69 9.47
CA ALA A 254 16.81 2.78 9.95
C ALA A 254 18.20 2.27 10.42
N GLU A 255 18.24 1.18 11.18
CA GLU A 255 19.50 0.54 11.63
C GLU A 255 20.30 -0.10 10.48
N TYR A 256 19.61 -0.65 9.48
CA TYR A 256 20.19 -1.20 8.27
C TYR A 256 20.89 -0.10 7.47
N ARG A 257 20.19 1.02 7.23
CA ARG A 257 20.72 2.21 6.55
C ARG A 257 21.91 2.81 7.30
N ASN A 258 21.81 2.97 8.63
CA ASN A 258 22.93 3.44 9.45
C ASN A 258 24.16 2.49 9.39
N GLY A 259 23.96 1.21 9.06
CA GLY A 259 25.04 0.25 8.83
C GLY A 259 25.62 0.27 7.43
N MET A 260 24.77 0.49 6.41
CA MET A 260 25.14 0.63 5.00
C MET A 260 25.79 1.95 4.65
N MET A 261 25.86 2.89 5.59
CA MET A 261 26.80 4.01 5.52
C MET A 261 28.06 3.70 6.35
N PRO A 262 28.92 2.72 5.98
CA PRO A 262 30.24 2.63 6.56
C PRO A 262 31.04 3.78 5.96
N ASP A 263 31.17 4.88 6.69
CA ASP A 263 32.33 5.76 6.53
C ASP A 263 32.58 6.20 5.07
N VAL A 264 31.53 6.57 4.32
CA VAL A 264 31.68 7.57 3.25
C VAL A 264 32.02 8.85 4.00
N SER A 265 33.31 9.03 4.27
CA SER A 265 33.84 9.65 5.50
C SER A 265 33.78 11.18 5.50
N GLY A 266 32.79 11.76 4.82
CA GLY A 266 32.61 13.20 4.69
C GLY A 266 31.18 13.65 4.34
N ILE A 267 30.33 12.77 3.78
CA ILE A 267 29.02 13.13 3.25
C ILE A 267 27.94 13.06 4.36
N ASP A 268 27.70 14.21 5.02
CA ASP A 268 26.64 14.38 6.02
C ASP A 268 25.37 14.91 5.34
N VAL A 269 24.66 14.04 4.59
CA VAL A 269 23.37 14.45 4.00
C VAL A 269 22.31 14.47 5.10
N ASP A 270 21.98 15.68 5.57
CA ASP A 270 20.83 15.93 6.44
C ASP A 270 19.54 15.73 5.64
N ILE A 271 18.99 14.52 5.75
CA ILE A 271 17.77 14.08 5.05
C ILE A 271 16.59 14.29 6.00
N ASN A 272 15.76 15.27 5.69
CA ASN A 272 14.52 15.50 6.41
C ASN A 272 13.39 14.73 5.74
N GLU A 273 13.10 13.52 6.23
CA GLU A 273 12.09 12.61 5.66
C GLU A 273 10.67 13.21 5.57
N ASP A 274 10.38 14.25 6.37
CA ASP A 274 9.07 14.91 6.39
C ASP A 274 8.98 16.11 5.43
N GLU A 275 10.10 16.67 4.96
CA GLU A 275 10.14 17.91 4.17
C GLU A 275 10.76 17.75 2.77
N ASP A 276 11.72 16.85 2.61
CA ASP A 276 12.41 16.66 1.33
C ASP A 276 11.66 15.65 0.46
N ASP A 277 11.22 16.09 -0.72
CA ASP A 277 10.80 15.14 -1.75
C ASP A 277 12.03 14.41 -2.34
N LEU A 278 11.78 13.35 -3.11
CA LEU A 278 12.84 12.52 -3.67
C LEU A 278 13.75 13.31 -4.63
N GLU A 279 13.23 14.33 -5.32
CA GLU A 279 14.03 15.19 -6.19
C GLU A 279 14.99 16.05 -5.38
N ASP A 280 14.55 16.61 -4.26
CA ASP A 280 15.38 17.38 -3.35
C ASP A 280 16.45 16.49 -2.68
N LEU A 281 16.12 15.24 -2.33
CA LEU A 281 17.09 14.26 -1.84
C LEU A 281 18.18 13.96 -2.88
N ILE A 282 17.79 13.64 -4.13
CA ILE A 282 18.74 13.35 -5.21
C ILE A 282 19.59 14.59 -5.52
N LYS A 283 19.00 15.79 -5.50
CA LYS A 283 19.77 17.03 -5.68
C LYS A 283 20.82 17.21 -4.57
N LYS A 284 20.47 16.98 -3.30
CA LYS A 284 21.40 17.07 -2.18
C LYS A 284 22.54 16.05 -2.32
N LEU A 285 22.22 14.81 -2.70
CA LEU A 285 23.23 13.78 -2.96
C LEU A 285 24.19 14.20 -4.07
N ILE A 286 23.69 14.75 -5.18
CA ILE A 286 24.54 15.23 -6.27
C ILE A 286 25.49 16.33 -5.79
N ALA A 287 24.99 17.30 -5.02
CA ALA A 287 25.79 18.40 -4.51
C ALA A 287 26.91 17.91 -3.55
N GLU A 288 26.56 17.03 -2.61
CA GLU A 288 27.51 16.55 -1.60
C GLU A 288 28.56 15.60 -2.21
N LEU A 289 28.16 14.73 -3.14
CA LEU A 289 29.09 13.83 -3.84
C LEU A 289 30.00 14.58 -4.83
N ASP A 290 29.54 15.69 -5.42
CA ASP A 290 30.37 16.57 -6.29
C ASP A 290 31.41 17.36 -5.47
N GLU A 291 31.12 17.73 -4.22
CA GLU A 291 32.06 18.47 -3.37
C GLU A 291 33.26 17.63 -2.90
N GLU A 292 33.12 16.30 -2.85
CA GLU A 292 34.22 15.39 -2.50
C GLU A 292 35.17 15.10 -3.69
N ASP A 293 34.69 15.22 -4.92
CA ASP A 293 35.52 15.05 -6.11
C ASP A 293 36.22 16.38 -6.43
N GLU A 294 37.51 16.50 -6.14
CA GLU A 294 38.31 17.73 -6.37
C GLU A 294 38.39 18.12 -7.88
N GLU A 295 37.82 17.33 -8.78
CA GLU A 295 37.79 17.53 -10.22
C GLU A 295 36.53 18.35 -10.63
N GLU A 296 36.71 19.44 -11.39
CA GLU A 296 35.61 20.37 -11.77
C GLU A 296 34.58 19.77 -12.78
N ASP A 297 34.66 18.46 -13.05
CA ASP A 297 33.98 17.81 -14.17
C ASP A 297 32.57 17.28 -13.84
N GLY A 298 32.12 17.37 -12.57
CA GLY A 298 30.80 16.92 -12.14
C GLY A 298 30.78 15.49 -11.59
N LEU A 299 29.68 15.12 -10.93
CA LEU A 299 29.47 13.77 -10.40
C LEU A 299 29.14 12.79 -11.54
N HIS A 300 29.86 11.68 -11.62
CA HIS A 300 29.55 10.61 -12.58
C HIS A 300 28.23 9.90 -12.23
N GLU A 301 27.32 9.75 -13.19
CA GLU A 301 25.98 9.19 -12.96
C GLU A 301 26.02 7.79 -12.31
N SER A 302 26.97 6.94 -12.71
CA SER A 302 27.13 5.60 -12.13
C SER A 302 27.38 5.62 -10.61
N VAL A 303 28.02 6.67 -10.09
CA VAL A 303 28.25 6.82 -8.64
C VAL A 303 26.93 7.15 -7.97
N LEU A 304 26.17 8.10 -8.52
CA LEU A 304 24.82 8.40 -8.02
C LEU A 304 23.92 7.15 -8.06
N PHE A 305 23.90 6.40 -9.15
CA PHE A 305 23.11 5.17 -9.25
C PHE A 305 23.55 4.12 -8.24
N SER A 306 24.85 3.96 -7.99
CA SER A 306 25.35 3.06 -6.94
C SER A 306 24.85 3.49 -5.56
N VAL A 307 24.99 4.78 -5.20
CA VAL A 307 24.59 5.32 -3.89
C VAL A 307 23.07 5.24 -3.71
N THR A 308 22.29 5.66 -4.70
CA THR A 308 20.82 5.61 -4.66
C THR A 308 20.29 4.17 -4.65
N HIS A 309 20.95 3.23 -5.32
CA HIS A 309 20.64 1.82 -5.24
C HIS A 309 20.85 1.26 -3.82
N GLU A 310 21.95 1.64 -3.16
CA GLU A 310 22.21 1.31 -1.76
C GLU A 310 21.18 1.93 -0.81
N LEU A 311 20.62 3.09 -1.17
CA LEU A 311 19.49 3.71 -0.47
C LEU A 311 18.13 3.06 -0.77
N GLY A 312 18.09 2.01 -1.61
CA GLY A 312 16.85 1.31 -1.98
C GLY A 312 15.96 2.10 -2.94
N ILE A 313 16.51 3.11 -3.63
CA ILE A 313 15.79 3.89 -4.65
C ILE A 313 15.95 3.15 -5.99
N PRO A 314 14.86 2.70 -6.63
CA PRO A 314 14.95 2.04 -7.93
C PRO A 314 15.55 2.96 -8.99
N GLU A 315 16.44 2.41 -9.83
CA GLU A 315 17.12 3.13 -10.91
C GLU A 315 16.16 3.92 -11.81
N SER A 316 15.00 3.34 -12.15
CA SER A 316 13.98 4.01 -12.95
C SER A 316 13.40 5.27 -12.31
N ILE A 317 13.35 5.32 -10.97
CA ILE A 317 12.87 6.50 -10.24
C ILE A 317 13.98 7.56 -10.19
N VAL A 318 15.24 7.13 -10.03
CA VAL A 318 16.40 8.04 -10.10
C VAL A 318 16.47 8.70 -11.47
N ASP A 319 16.32 7.92 -12.55
CA ASP A 319 16.23 8.41 -13.93
C ASP A 319 15.14 9.48 -14.10
N GLU A 320 13.94 9.22 -13.58
CA GLU A 320 12.81 10.15 -13.66
C GLU A 320 13.11 11.46 -12.90
N CYS A 321 13.68 11.36 -11.70
CA CYS A 321 14.07 12.52 -10.91
C CYS A 321 15.17 13.33 -11.58
N LEU A 322 16.19 12.67 -12.14
CA LEU A 322 17.26 13.34 -12.90
C LEU A 322 16.69 14.11 -14.09
N GLN A 323 15.79 13.51 -14.86
CA GLN A 323 15.12 14.18 -15.97
C GLN A 323 14.34 15.42 -15.48
N ASN A 324 13.57 15.32 -14.40
CA ASN A 324 12.82 16.44 -13.86
C ASN A 324 13.74 17.56 -13.35
N LEU A 325 14.82 17.22 -12.67
CA LEU A 325 15.83 18.16 -12.18
C LEU A 325 16.57 18.87 -13.33
N LEU A 326 16.87 18.16 -14.42
CA LEU A 326 17.44 18.74 -15.65
C LEU A 326 16.45 19.67 -16.35
N TYR A 327 15.19 19.26 -16.52
CA TYR A 327 14.16 20.08 -17.14
C TYR A 327 13.86 21.35 -16.35
N SER A 328 13.88 21.27 -15.02
CA SER A 328 13.68 22.42 -14.13
C SER A 328 14.91 23.32 -14.03
N GLY A 329 16.07 22.90 -14.55
CA GLY A 329 17.33 23.62 -14.44
C GLY A 329 17.83 23.72 -13.00
N ARG A 330 17.58 22.68 -12.19
CA ARG A 330 18.12 22.54 -10.83
C ARG A 330 19.46 21.79 -10.81
N ILE A 331 19.73 21.00 -11.85
CA ILE A 331 21.01 20.35 -12.13
C ILE A 331 21.35 20.56 -13.62
N TYR A 332 22.59 20.29 -14.03
CA TYR A 332 23.01 20.31 -15.43
C TYR A 332 24.07 19.24 -15.73
N GLU A 333 24.24 18.90 -17.02
CA GLU A 333 25.24 17.94 -17.50
C GLU A 333 26.48 18.68 -18.05
N PRO A 334 27.60 18.76 -17.30
CA PRO A 334 28.84 19.35 -17.80
C PRO A 334 29.48 18.53 -18.94
N THR A 335 29.46 17.19 -18.83
CA THR A 335 29.93 16.24 -19.86
C THR A 335 29.00 15.03 -19.98
N GLU A 336 29.20 14.21 -21.01
CA GLU A 336 28.47 12.94 -21.20
C GLU A 336 28.72 12.05 -19.96
N ASP A 337 27.65 11.61 -19.30
CA ASP A 337 27.64 10.77 -18.08
C ASP A 337 28.01 11.49 -16.76
N THR A 338 28.03 12.82 -16.73
CA THR A 338 28.28 13.61 -15.50
C THR A 338 27.15 14.60 -15.23
N ILE A 339 26.84 14.83 -13.97
CA ILE A 339 25.76 15.70 -13.50
C ILE A 339 26.25 16.61 -12.38
N ARG A 340 25.72 17.83 -12.32
CA ARG A 340 26.11 18.82 -11.31
C ARG A 340 24.93 19.64 -10.83
N ALA A 341 24.86 19.87 -9.52
CA ALA A 341 23.82 20.70 -8.92
C ALA A 341 24.07 22.20 -9.19
N ILE A 342 22.98 22.96 -9.34
CA ILE A 342 23.00 24.44 -9.48
C ILE A 342 22.68 25.13 -8.16
#